data_AF-A0AAN1BHY0-F1
#
_entry.id   AF-A0AAN1BHY0-F1
#
_cell.length_a   1.000
_cell.length_b   1.000
_cell.length_c   1.000
_cell.angle_alpha   90.00
_cell.angle_beta   90.00
_cell.angle_gamma   90.00
#
_symmetry.space_group_name_H-M   'P 1'
#
loop_
_entity.id
_entity.type
_entity.pdbx_description
1 polymer ?
#
loop_
_entity_poly.entity_id
_entity_poly.type
_entity_poly.pdbx_seq_one_letter_code
_entity_poly.pdbx_strand_id
1 'polypeptide(L)' 'MSKRTAIRLTESAARFNYRIAGLGFRDGHVLVHRPVHEPFWTFPGGRAEIGGRVEDGDNHLEFK' A
#
# COMPACT_ATOMS: atom_id res chain seq x y z
N MET A 1 21.77 0.76 -6.43
CA MET A 1 20.46 1.13 -5.84
C MET A 1 20.51 0.84 -4.35
N SER A 2 20.18 1.81 -3.49
CA SER A 2 20.18 1.61 -2.03
C SER A 2 19.06 0.64 -1.63
N LYS A 3 19.33 -0.23 -0.65
CA LYS A 3 18.37 -1.23 -0.17
C LYS A 3 17.30 -0.53 0.66
N ARG A 4 16.05 -0.56 0.18
CA ARG A 4 14.88 -0.02 0.87
C ARG A 4 14.43 -0.97 1.99
N THR A 5 14.11 -0.42 3.16
CA THR A 5 13.69 -1.20 4.34
C THR A 5 12.20 -1.00 4.59
N ALA A 6 11.39 -2.03 4.35
CA ALA A 6 9.96 -1.99 4.63
C ALA A 6 9.68 -1.96 6.14
N ILE A 7 8.67 -1.18 6.55
CA ILE A 7 8.22 -1.10 7.94
C ILE A 7 7.39 -2.35 8.26
N ARG A 8 8.05 -3.32 8.91
CA ARG A 8 7.47 -4.59 9.33
C ARG A 8 8.01 -4.97 10.71
N LEU A 9 7.11 -5.43 11.58
CA LEU A 9 7.46 -6.05 12.85
C LEU A 9 7.08 -7.53 12.77
N THR A 10 7.99 -8.41 13.20
CA THR A 10 7.74 -9.85 13.28
C THR A 10 8.05 -10.29 14.70
N GLU A 11 7.08 -10.94 15.35
CA GLU A 11 7.20 -11.43 16.72
C GLU A 11 6.60 -12.84 16.73
N SER A 12 7.45 -13.84 16.98
CA SER A 12 7.07 -15.25 16.91
C SER A 12 6.34 -15.61 15.59
N ALA A 13 5.06 -15.99 15.65
CA ALA A 13 4.23 -16.29 14.49
C ALA A 13 3.46 -15.06 13.94
N ALA A 14 3.49 -13.93 14.64
CA ALA A 14 2.77 -12.73 14.27
C ALA A 14 3.59 -11.84 13.33
N ARG A 15 2.89 -11.21 12.37
CA ARG A 15 3.45 -10.24 11.44
C ARG A 15 2.59 -9.00 11.36
N PHE A 16 3.16 -7.86 11.74
CA PHE A 16 2.57 -6.56 11.50
C PHE A 16 3.20 -5.93 10.26
N ASN A 17 2.38 -5.50 9.31
CA ASN A 17 2.82 -4.80 8.11
C ASN A 17 2.21 -3.40 8.09
N TYR A 18 3.04 -2.37 8.02
CA TYR A 18 2.56 -1.00 7.83
C TYR A 18 2.29 -0.75 6.33
N ARG A 19 1.07 -0.33 6.02
CA ARG A 19 0.56 -0.17 4.65
C ARG A 19 0.00 1.24 4.49
N ILE A 20 0.23 1.82 3.33
CA ILE A 20 -0.29 3.13 2.93
C ILE A 20 -1.25 2.89 1.77
N ALA A 21 -2.44 3.49 1.84
CA ALA A 21 -3.42 3.48 0.78
C ALA A 21 -3.64 4.91 0.26
N GLY A 22 -3.73 5.05 -1.07
CA GLY A 22 -4.13 6.28 -1.73
C GLY A 22 -5.65 6.34 -1.86
N LEU A 23 -6.24 7.49 -1.53
CA LEU A 23 -7.65 7.78 -1.74
C LEU A 23 -7.79 8.77 -2.89
N GLY A 24 -8.20 8.28 -4.05
CA GLY A 24 -8.50 9.12 -5.22
C GLY A 24 -9.98 9.45 -5.26
N PHE A 25 -10.34 10.74 -5.30
CA PHE A 25 -11.72 11.21 -5.39
C PHE A 25 -11.99 11.87 -6.73
N ARG A 26 -13.15 11.58 -7.33
CA ARG A 26 -13.60 12.26 -8.55
C ARG A 26 -15.12 12.17 -8.66
N ASP A 27 -15.79 13.32 -8.85
CA ASP A 27 -17.22 13.38 -9.12
C ASP A 27 -18.08 12.56 -8.14
N GLY A 28 -17.75 12.61 -6.84
CA GLY A 28 -18.44 11.84 -5.79
C GLY A 28 -18.08 10.36 -5.70
N HIS A 29 -17.16 9.87 -6.55
CA HIS A 29 -16.67 8.50 -6.56
C HIS A 29 -15.28 8.41 -5.94
N VAL A 30 -14.93 7.20 -5.46
CA VAL A 30 -13.59 6.87 -4.95
C VAL A 30 -12.95 5.77 -5.80
N LEU A 31 -11.66 5.91 -6.08
CA LEU A 31 -10.89 4.90 -6.81
C LEU A 31 -10.66 3.66 -5.92
N VAL A 32 -11.09 2.51 -6.43
CA VAL A 32 -10.88 1.19 -5.80
C VAL A 32 -10.38 0.19 -6.84
N HIS A 33 -9.64 -0.81 -6.36
CA HIS A 33 -9.17 -1.95 -7.12
C HIS A 33 -9.78 -3.25 -6.59
N ARG A 34 -10.16 -4.17 -7.48
CA ARG A 34 -10.60 -5.51 -7.11
C ARG A 34 -10.04 -6.53 -8.09
N PRO A 35 -9.15 -7.44 -7.64
CA PRO A 35 -8.74 -8.57 -8.44
C PRO A 35 -9.96 -9.44 -8.80
N VAL A 36 -9.98 -9.99 -10.01
CA VAL A 36 -11.09 -10.83 -10.51
C VAL A 36 -11.42 -12.00 -9.57
N HIS A 37 -10.42 -12.48 -8.84
CA HIS A 37 -10.51 -13.65 -7.97
C HIS A 37 -10.76 -13.32 -6.49
N GLU A 38 -10.87 -12.04 -6.11
CA GLU A 38 -11.11 -11.64 -4.73
C GLU A 38 -12.56 -11.12 -4.52
N PRO A 39 -13.21 -11.45 -3.40
CA PRO A 39 -14.59 -11.03 -3.14
C PRO A 39 -14.70 -9.60 -2.61
N PHE A 40 -13.59 -8.89 -2.40
CA PHE A 40 -13.57 -7.57 -1.77
C PHE A 40 -12.85 -6.53 -2.64
N TRP A 41 -13.19 -5.26 -2.43
CA TRP A 41 -12.51 -4.11 -3.03
C TRP A 41 -11.43 -3.60 -2.09
N THR A 42 -10.33 -3.12 -2.66
CA THR A 42 -9.19 -2.57 -1.94
C THR A 42 -8.86 -1.18 -2.48
N PHE A 43 -8.33 -0.32 -1.63
CA PHE A 43 -7.75 0.93 -2.09
C PHE A 43 -6.37 0.68 -2.71
N PRO A 44 -6.00 1.40 -3.79
CA PRO A 44 -4.66 1.33 -4.34
C PRO A 44 -3.64 1.72 -3.26
N GLY A 45 -2.55 0.95 -3.14
CA GLY A 45 -1.71 1.05 -1.95
C GLY A 45 -0.40 0.27 -2.03
N GLY A 46 0.50 0.56 -1.08
CA GLY A 46 1.86 0.03 -1.05
C GLY A 46 2.33 -0.34 0.35
N ARG A 47 3.49 -1.00 0.43
CA ARG A 47 4.20 -1.18 1.71
C ARG A 47 4.89 0.13 2.05
N ALA A 48 4.82 0.52 3.31
CA ALA A 48 5.58 1.68 3.76
C ALA A 48 7.06 1.31 3.95
N GLU A 49 7.94 2.25 3.64
CA GLU A 49 9.39 2.09 3.74
C GLU A 49 9.98 3.15 4.69
N ILE A 50 11.02 2.76 5.42
CA ILE A 50 11.77 3.66 6.29
C ILE A 50 12.45 4.73 5.44
N GLY A 51 12.20 6.00 5.75
CA GLY A 51 12.70 7.15 4.99
C GLY A 51 11.91 7.44 3.71
N GLY A 52 10.90 6.63 3.37
CA GLY A 52 9.98 6.92 2.28
C GLY A 52 8.99 8.01 2.67
N ARG A 53 8.77 8.98 1.77
CA ARG A 53 7.70 9.97 1.91
C ARG A 53 6.44 9.47 1.21
N VAL A 54 5.29 9.81 1.76
CA VAL A 54 3.98 9.47 1.18
C VAL A 54 3.72 10.25 -0.11
N GLU A 55 4.27 11.47 -0.20
CA GLU A 55 4.09 12.40 -1.34
C GLU A 55 5.01 12.09 -2.53
N ASP A 56 6.19 11.53 -2.26
CA ASP A 56 7.07 11.03 -3.31
C ASP A 56 6.39 9.78 -3.87
N GLY A 57 5.85 9.86 -5.09
CA GLY A 57 5.19 8.75 -5.81
C GLY A 57 6.06 7.51 -6.08
N ASP A 58 7.21 7.41 -5.40
CA ASP A 58 8.16 6.30 -5.34
C ASP A 58 7.66 5.13 -4.49
N ASN A 59 6.64 5.33 -3.66
CA ASN A 59 5.87 4.20 -3.18
C ASN A 59 5.18 3.58 -4.40
N HIS A 60 5.74 2.48 -4.92
CA HIS A 60 5.06 1.63 -5.88
C HIS A 60 3.71 1.21 -5.28
N LEU A 61 2.67 1.99 -5.56
CA LEU A 61 1.28 1.66 -5.32
C LEU A 61 0.97 0.58 -6.35
N GLU A 62 1.37 -0.66 -6.05
CA GLU A 62 1.15 -1.78 -6.94
C GLU A 62 -0.37 -1.99 -7.04
N PHE A 63 -0.92 -1.66 -8.20
CA PHE A 63 -2.21 -2.14 -8.66
C PHE A 63 -2.02 -3.64 -8.95
N LYS A 64 -2.11 -4.48 -7.91
CA LYS A 64 -2.23 -5.93 -8.07
C LYS A 64 -3.68 -6.31 -8.12
#